data_AF-A0A7V5FSD2-F1
#
_entry.id   AF-A0A7V5FSD2-F1
#
_cell.length_a   1.000
_cell.length_b   1.000
_cell.length_c   1.000
_cell.angle_alpha   90.00
_cell.angle_beta   90.00
_cell.angle_gamma   90.00
#
_symmetry.space_group_name_H-M   'P 1'
#
loop_
_entity.id
_entity.type
_entity.pdbx_description
1 polymer ?
#
loop_
_entity_poly.entity_id
_entity_poly.type
_entity_poly.pdbx_seq_one_letter_code
_entity_poly.pdbx_strand_id
1 'polypeptide(L)'
;MMAVGLFSRAAALQFEVTTGKPGINLATVKRLLKANAFKTGTLVVLPELWATGFDTLHYRQMAEQTPALLQELQNLADFSGLVLAGSLLEPTGVMENDKPYNTLFVVDGRGIVGRYRKQHLFAYWKEGHVFSAGDRPGPIATEKGGLGPLVCYDLRFPDLARNHAFAGAQILVVSAQWPAGRVDHWRTLLRARAIENQIFVVACNSCGQVGKIEFAGHSMVVAPDGRTLAEAGPGEEVLSCGLDREALSELRGRFCSVGERPWLSHDIDKVCALEQLRARLSKIRDQGSRVAFTNGCFDLLHSGHVSYLEHARRTADVLIVGLNSDRSVRALKGEDRPVNTEKDRARVLAALGCVDFVTIFDEDTPHNLITGILPDVLVKGADWSEDEIVGAPEVKAAGGRVERVVFEHQCSTTALIDKIQQ
;
A
#
# COMPACT_ATOMS: atom_id res chain seq x y z
N MET A 1 13.07 16.34 -7.80
CA MET A 1 12.09 15.64 -6.94
C MET A 1 10.91 16.57 -6.74
N MET A 2 9.72 16.25 -7.27
CA MET A 2 8.51 16.92 -6.79
C MET A 2 8.25 16.40 -5.38
N ALA A 3 8.20 17.30 -4.39
CA ALA A 3 7.79 16.92 -3.05
C ALA A 3 6.42 16.24 -3.13
N VAL A 4 6.32 14.98 -2.70
CA VAL A 4 5.04 14.29 -2.60
C VAL A 4 4.15 15.12 -1.67
N GLY A 5 3.09 15.70 -2.23
CA GLY A 5 2.16 16.55 -1.48
C GLY A 5 1.47 15.77 -0.36
N LEU A 6 0.95 16.49 0.62
CA LEU A 6 -0.05 15.96 1.56
C LEU A 6 -1.30 16.85 1.44
N PHE A 7 -2.49 16.25 1.46
CA PHE A 7 -3.73 17.00 1.59
C PHE A 7 -3.67 17.81 2.88
N SER A 8 -3.84 19.14 2.81
CA SER A 8 -3.83 20.00 4.00
C SER A 8 -5.14 19.94 4.79
N ARG A 9 -6.19 19.37 4.20
CA ARG A 9 -7.53 19.22 4.79
C ARG A 9 -8.21 17.96 4.30
N ALA A 10 -9.01 17.38 5.17
CA ALA A 10 -9.92 16.30 4.84
C ALA A 10 -11.31 16.53 5.44
N ALA A 11 -12.30 15.87 4.84
CA ALA A 11 -13.70 15.92 5.24
C ALA A 11 -14.39 14.57 5.02
N ALA A 12 -15.48 14.34 5.75
CA ALA A 12 -16.37 13.20 5.60
C ALA A 12 -17.82 13.69 5.55
N LEU A 13 -18.60 13.20 4.58
CA LEU A 13 -20.02 13.53 4.42
C LEU A 13 -20.84 12.36 4.94
N GLN A 14 -21.17 12.40 6.22
CA GLN A 14 -22.01 11.39 6.84
C GLN A 14 -23.48 11.71 6.59
N PHE A 15 -24.18 10.80 5.90
CA PHE A 15 -25.61 10.92 5.65
C PHE A 15 -26.26 9.55 5.56
N GLU A 16 -27.60 9.55 5.64
CA GLU A 16 -28.40 8.34 5.47
C GLU A 16 -28.51 7.99 3.98
N VAL A 17 -27.94 6.84 3.60
CA VAL A 17 -28.00 6.36 2.23
C VAL A 17 -29.37 5.75 1.97
N THR A 18 -30.18 6.41 1.16
CA THR A 18 -31.51 5.91 0.78
C THR A 18 -31.37 4.76 -0.22
N THR A 19 -31.66 3.53 0.22
CA THR A 19 -31.49 2.32 -0.59
C THR A 19 -32.23 2.39 -1.92
N GLY A 20 -31.50 2.12 -2.99
CA GLY A 20 -32.01 2.06 -4.35
C GLY A 20 -32.46 3.38 -4.96
N LYS A 21 -32.06 4.53 -4.38
CA LYS A 21 -32.43 5.88 -4.87
C LYS A 21 -31.22 6.76 -5.21
N PRO A 22 -30.44 6.45 -6.27
CA PRO A 22 -29.26 7.24 -6.69
C PRO A 22 -29.50 8.73 -6.84
N GLY A 23 -30.63 9.14 -7.43
CA GLY A 23 -30.96 10.57 -7.59
C GLY A 23 -31.13 11.32 -6.25
N ILE A 24 -31.76 10.68 -5.25
CA ILE A 24 -31.95 11.27 -3.91
C ILE A 24 -30.61 11.40 -3.19
N ASN A 25 -29.80 10.34 -3.25
CA ASN A 25 -28.49 10.34 -2.61
C ASN A 25 -27.52 11.34 -3.27
N LEU A 26 -27.51 11.44 -4.60
CA LEU A 26 -26.75 12.47 -5.31
C LEU A 26 -27.20 13.89 -4.95
N ALA A 27 -28.51 14.13 -4.85
CA ALA A 27 -29.03 15.43 -4.39
C ALA A 27 -28.58 15.76 -2.97
N THR A 28 -28.50 14.76 -2.09
CA THR A 28 -27.98 14.90 -0.73
C THR A 28 -26.50 15.28 -0.73
N VAL A 29 -25.66 14.59 -1.51
CA VAL A 29 -24.25 14.95 -1.68
C VAL A 29 -24.11 16.40 -2.18
N LYS A 30 -24.86 16.80 -3.22
CA LYS A 30 -24.86 18.17 -3.75
C LYS A 30 -25.23 19.20 -2.68
N ARG A 31 -26.27 18.93 -1.89
CA ARG A 31 -26.71 19.81 -0.78
C ARG A 31 -25.61 19.95 0.27
N LEU A 32 -25.03 18.85 0.73
CA LEU A 32 -24.01 18.85 1.78
C LEU A 32 -22.72 19.56 1.34
N LEU A 33 -22.28 19.33 0.09
CA LEU A 33 -21.13 20.04 -0.48
C LEU A 33 -21.39 21.55 -0.55
N LYS A 34 -22.57 21.97 -1.01
CA LYS A 34 -22.94 23.39 -1.11
C LYS A 34 -23.02 24.08 0.25
N ALA A 35 -23.50 23.38 1.28
CA ALA A 35 -23.70 23.95 2.61
C ALA A 35 -22.40 24.19 3.41
N ASN A 36 -21.29 23.51 3.08
CA ASN A 36 -20.09 23.48 3.93
C ASN A 36 -18.87 24.22 3.37
N ALA A 37 -18.98 24.89 2.21
CA ALA A 37 -17.97 25.79 1.63
C ALA A 37 -16.50 25.32 1.81
N PHE A 38 -16.18 24.14 1.26
CA PHE A 38 -14.84 23.55 1.40
C PHE A 38 -13.76 24.36 0.68
N LYS A 39 -12.55 24.38 1.24
CA LYS A 39 -11.39 24.96 0.56
C LYS A 39 -10.96 24.07 -0.61
N THR A 40 -10.53 24.68 -1.71
CA THR A 40 -9.95 23.98 -2.86
C THR A 40 -8.83 23.03 -2.42
N GLY A 41 -8.85 21.82 -2.98
CA GLY A 41 -7.91 20.75 -2.69
C GLY A 41 -8.19 19.94 -1.43
N THR A 42 -9.35 20.12 -0.79
CA THR A 42 -9.78 19.25 0.33
C THR A 42 -10.15 17.86 -0.19
N LEU A 43 -9.67 16.81 0.51
CA LEU A 43 -10.13 15.44 0.30
C LEU A 43 -11.48 15.25 0.99
N VAL A 44 -12.50 14.80 0.27
CA VAL A 44 -13.84 14.59 0.82
C VAL A 44 -14.25 13.14 0.62
N VAL A 45 -14.56 12.44 1.71
CA VAL A 45 -14.90 11.02 1.70
C VAL A 45 -16.41 10.84 1.87
N LEU A 46 -17.00 9.97 1.05
CA LEU A 46 -18.40 9.58 1.04
C LEU A 46 -18.56 8.15 1.62
N PRO A 47 -19.77 7.79 2.11
CA PRO A 47 -20.06 6.45 2.62
C PRO A 47 -19.89 5.34 1.56
N GLU A 48 -19.84 4.09 2.01
CA GLU A 48 -19.83 2.93 1.11
C GLU A 48 -21.14 2.86 0.31
N LEU A 49 -21.05 2.56 -0.98
CA LEU A 49 -22.19 2.49 -1.90
C LEU A 49 -23.12 3.71 -1.76
N TRP A 50 -22.53 4.90 -1.64
CA TRP A 50 -23.23 6.13 -1.25
C TRP A 50 -24.42 6.48 -2.15
N ALA A 51 -24.43 6.03 -3.41
CA ALA A 51 -25.53 6.29 -4.33
C ALA A 51 -26.66 5.25 -4.23
N THR A 52 -26.37 3.98 -3.93
CA THR A 52 -27.35 2.90 -4.07
C THR A 52 -27.73 2.24 -2.74
N GLY A 53 -26.87 2.33 -1.73
CA GLY A 53 -26.97 1.48 -0.55
C GLY A 53 -26.92 -0.01 -0.92
N PHE A 54 -27.45 -0.85 -0.03
CA PHE A 54 -27.43 -2.30 -0.19
C PHE A 54 -28.72 -2.88 -0.81
N ASP A 55 -29.12 -2.42 -2.01
CA ASP A 55 -30.22 -3.02 -2.80
C ASP A 55 -29.79 -4.25 -3.62
N THR A 56 -29.56 -5.38 -2.94
CA THR A 56 -29.01 -6.60 -3.55
C THR A 56 -29.85 -7.18 -4.69
N LEU A 57 -31.13 -6.79 -4.83
CA LEU A 57 -32.02 -7.30 -5.88
C LEU A 57 -31.78 -6.61 -7.24
N HIS A 58 -31.30 -5.37 -7.24
CA HIS A 58 -31.23 -4.54 -8.46
C HIS A 58 -29.81 -4.08 -8.80
N TYR A 59 -28.77 -4.65 -8.19
CA TYR A 59 -27.39 -4.17 -8.37
C TYR A 59 -26.89 -4.16 -9.81
N ARG A 60 -27.29 -5.10 -10.67
CA ARG A 60 -26.86 -5.07 -12.08
C ARG A 60 -27.36 -3.81 -12.78
N GLN A 61 -28.68 -3.58 -12.70
CA GLN A 61 -29.32 -2.39 -13.25
C GLN A 61 -28.78 -1.09 -12.62
N MET A 62 -28.44 -1.13 -11.33
CA MET A 62 -27.87 0.04 -10.66
C MET A 62 -26.40 0.29 -11.03
N ALA A 63 -25.61 -0.75 -11.29
CA ALA A 63 -24.23 -0.63 -11.73
C ALA A 63 -24.12 0.05 -13.11
N GLU A 64 -25.15 -0.09 -13.97
CA GLU A 64 -25.24 0.62 -15.25
C GLU A 64 -25.32 2.15 -15.08
N GLN A 65 -25.78 2.65 -13.91
CA GLN A 65 -25.86 4.09 -13.62
C GLN A 65 -24.52 4.67 -13.13
N THR A 66 -23.55 3.82 -12.77
CA THR A 66 -22.27 4.25 -12.21
C THR A 66 -21.47 5.20 -13.11
N PRO A 67 -21.36 4.99 -14.44
CA PRO A 67 -20.68 5.95 -15.30
C PRO A 67 -21.27 7.36 -15.24
N ALA A 68 -22.61 7.48 -15.22
CA ALA A 68 -23.28 8.77 -15.11
C ALA A 68 -23.06 9.41 -13.72
N LEU A 69 -23.10 8.60 -12.65
CA LEU A 69 -22.80 9.07 -11.29
C LEU A 69 -21.35 9.55 -11.13
N LEU A 70 -20.39 8.87 -11.75
CA LEU A 70 -18.98 9.28 -11.76
C LEU A 70 -18.79 10.58 -12.54
N GLN A 71 -19.51 10.79 -13.65
CA GLN A 71 -19.48 12.05 -14.38
C GLN A 71 -20.04 13.21 -13.53
N GLU A 72 -21.15 12.98 -12.81
CA GLU A 72 -21.69 13.97 -11.88
C GLU A 72 -20.71 14.27 -10.74
N LEU A 73 -20.03 13.25 -10.22
CA LEU A 73 -19.03 13.41 -9.17
C LEU A 73 -17.81 14.20 -9.68
N GLN A 74 -17.37 13.96 -10.92
CA GLN A 74 -16.33 14.74 -11.58
C GLN A 74 -16.74 16.21 -11.74
N ASN A 75 -17.95 16.47 -12.22
CA ASN A 75 -18.46 17.85 -12.38
C ASN A 75 -18.48 18.59 -11.03
N LEU A 76 -18.86 17.90 -9.95
CA LEU A 76 -18.81 18.45 -8.60
C LEU A 76 -17.37 18.71 -8.14
N ALA A 77 -16.46 17.77 -8.37
CA ALA A 77 -15.05 17.90 -8.03
C ALA A 77 -14.39 19.07 -8.77
N ASP A 78 -14.69 19.24 -10.06
CA ASP A 78 -14.19 20.34 -10.89
C ASP A 78 -14.72 21.70 -10.39
N PHE A 79 -16.04 21.83 -10.27
CA PHE A 79 -16.68 23.07 -9.83
C PHE A 79 -16.20 23.55 -8.45
N SER A 80 -15.95 22.63 -7.53
CA SER A 80 -15.54 22.94 -6.16
C SER A 80 -14.02 22.88 -5.94
N GLY A 81 -13.27 22.41 -6.94
CA GLY A 81 -11.84 22.12 -6.82
C GLY A 81 -11.50 21.09 -5.74
N LEU A 82 -12.40 20.14 -5.47
CA LEU A 82 -12.25 19.10 -4.43
C LEU A 82 -11.72 17.79 -5.03
N VAL A 83 -11.22 16.92 -4.15
CA VAL A 83 -10.98 15.51 -4.48
C VAL A 83 -12.01 14.68 -3.72
N LEU A 84 -12.85 13.96 -4.45
CA LEU A 84 -13.97 13.19 -3.89
C LEU A 84 -13.64 11.70 -3.90
N ALA A 85 -13.86 11.01 -2.79
CA ALA A 85 -13.61 9.59 -2.65
C ALA A 85 -14.81 8.86 -2.04
N GLY A 86 -15.23 7.73 -2.61
CA GLY A 86 -16.35 6.95 -2.10
C GLY A 86 -16.63 5.73 -2.94
N SER A 87 -17.31 4.73 -2.38
CA SER A 87 -17.58 3.50 -3.13
C SER A 87 -18.92 3.49 -3.88
N LEU A 88 -18.92 2.85 -5.04
CA LEU A 88 -20.04 2.65 -5.95
C LEU A 88 -20.00 1.21 -6.50
N LEU A 89 -21.11 0.78 -7.09
CA LEU A 89 -21.14 -0.48 -7.85
C LEU A 89 -20.31 -0.32 -9.13
N GLU A 90 -19.31 -1.15 -9.36
CA GLU A 90 -18.61 -1.20 -10.64
C GLU A 90 -19.19 -2.36 -11.47
N PRO A 91 -19.73 -2.08 -12.67
CA PRO A 91 -20.25 -3.13 -13.53
C PRO A 91 -19.12 -4.06 -14.00
N THR A 92 -19.43 -5.34 -14.09
CA THR A 92 -18.61 -6.37 -14.76
C THR A 92 -19.06 -6.56 -16.21
N GLY A 93 -18.27 -7.29 -17.01
CA GLY A 93 -18.53 -7.48 -18.44
C GLY A 93 -19.82 -8.24 -18.78
N VAL A 94 -19.99 -8.49 -20.08
CA VAL A 94 -21.24 -8.90 -20.77
C VAL A 94 -21.76 -10.31 -20.41
N MET A 95 -21.08 -11.09 -19.57
CA MET A 95 -21.50 -12.46 -19.25
C MET A 95 -22.61 -12.49 -18.19
N GLU A 96 -23.61 -13.34 -18.43
CA GLU A 96 -24.87 -13.43 -17.67
C GLU A 96 -24.69 -13.80 -16.18
N ASN A 97 -23.49 -14.23 -15.77
CA ASN A 97 -23.15 -14.64 -14.40
C ASN A 97 -22.14 -13.74 -13.69
N ASP A 98 -21.64 -12.67 -14.31
CA ASP A 98 -20.68 -11.81 -13.62
C ASP A 98 -21.38 -10.97 -12.53
N LYS A 99 -20.70 -10.86 -11.39
CA LYS A 99 -21.13 -10.09 -10.22
C LYS A 99 -20.38 -8.76 -10.20
N PRO A 100 -21.07 -7.62 -9.96
CA PRO A 100 -20.41 -6.32 -9.86
C PRO A 100 -19.37 -6.30 -8.75
N TYR A 101 -18.50 -5.29 -8.75
CA TYR A 101 -17.61 -5.00 -7.63
C TYR A 101 -18.19 -3.88 -6.77
N ASN A 102 -17.83 -3.85 -5.50
CA ASN A 102 -17.96 -2.67 -4.66
C ASN A 102 -16.63 -1.91 -4.73
N THR A 103 -16.62 -0.78 -5.44
CA THR A 103 -15.40 -0.11 -5.85
C THR A 103 -15.35 1.31 -5.31
N LEU A 104 -14.35 1.61 -4.50
CA LEU A 104 -14.00 2.96 -4.09
C LEU A 104 -13.32 3.68 -5.24
N PHE A 105 -13.91 4.77 -5.69
CA PHE A 105 -13.34 5.67 -6.70
C PHE A 105 -12.78 6.92 -6.04
N VAL A 106 -11.65 7.39 -6.54
CA VAL A 106 -11.11 8.72 -6.23
C VAL A 106 -11.22 9.56 -7.50
N VAL A 107 -11.89 10.70 -7.40
CA VAL A 107 -12.24 11.57 -8.53
C VAL A 107 -11.79 12.99 -8.24
N ASP A 108 -11.15 13.64 -9.22
CA ASP A 108 -10.85 15.07 -9.23
C ASP A 108 -11.50 15.74 -10.46
N GLY A 109 -11.29 17.04 -10.66
CA GLY A 109 -11.89 17.76 -11.79
C GLY A 109 -11.49 17.25 -13.18
N ARG A 110 -10.36 16.53 -13.29
CA ARG A 110 -9.87 15.94 -14.54
C ARG A 110 -10.45 14.56 -14.81
N GLY A 111 -11.04 13.92 -13.79
CA GLY A 111 -11.71 12.63 -13.91
C GLY A 111 -11.35 11.66 -12.79
N ILE A 112 -11.43 10.36 -13.11
CA ILE A 112 -11.13 9.29 -12.16
C ILE A 112 -9.61 9.19 -12.00
N VAL A 113 -9.11 9.55 -10.82
CA VAL A 113 -7.69 9.46 -10.44
C VAL A 113 -7.28 8.01 -10.18
N GLY A 114 -8.18 7.23 -9.59
CA GLY A 114 -7.95 5.82 -9.33
C GLY A 114 -9.17 5.11 -8.77
N ARG A 115 -9.07 3.78 -8.69
CA ARG A 115 -10.13 2.91 -8.16
C ARG A 115 -9.55 1.79 -7.31
N TYR A 116 -10.32 1.33 -6.34
CA TYR A 116 -10.03 0.21 -5.47
C TYR A 116 -11.27 -0.66 -5.29
N ARG A 117 -11.18 -1.92 -5.70
CA ARG A 117 -12.24 -2.91 -5.50
C ARG A 117 -12.12 -3.50 -4.10
N LYS A 118 -13.24 -3.60 -3.36
CA LYS A 118 -13.31 -4.21 -2.02
C LYS A 118 -12.68 -5.60 -2.02
N GLN A 119 -11.73 -5.83 -1.11
CA GLN A 119 -10.97 -7.08 -1.07
C GLN A 119 -11.70 -8.13 -0.23
N HIS A 120 -12.22 -7.73 0.93
CA HIS A 120 -12.89 -8.63 1.85
C HIS A 120 -14.39 -8.45 1.80
N LEU A 121 -15.07 -9.43 1.22
CA LEU A 121 -16.53 -9.48 1.20
C LEU A 121 -17.06 -9.96 2.56
N PHE A 122 -18.08 -9.27 3.08
CA PHE A 122 -18.61 -9.59 4.41
C PHE A 122 -19.47 -10.86 4.39
N ALA A 123 -18.88 -11.97 4.85
CA ALA A 123 -19.50 -13.30 4.82
C ALA A 123 -20.83 -13.37 5.58
N TYR A 124 -20.97 -12.66 6.72
CA TYR A 124 -22.20 -12.65 7.51
C TYR A 124 -23.40 -12.07 6.73
N TRP A 125 -23.14 -11.12 5.83
CA TRP A 125 -24.16 -10.58 4.90
C TRP A 125 -24.16 -11.27 3.55
N LYS A 126 -23.44 -12.39 3.42
CA LYS A 126 -23.34 -13.20 2.20
C LYS A 126 -22.97 -12.36 0.97
N GLU A 127 -22.13 -11.33 1.15
CA GLU A 127 -21.71 -10.44 0.06
C GLU A 127 -21.08 -11.20 -1.10
N GLY A 128 -20.42 -12.33 -0.86
CA GLY A 128 -19.85 -13.21 -1.90
C GLY A 128 -20.86 -13.82 -2.88
N HIS A 129 -22.16 -13.81 -2.56
CA HIS A 129 -23.20 -14.19 -3.53
C HIS A 129 -23.52 -13.06 -4.52
N VAL A 130 -23.19 -11.83 -4.17
CA VAL A 130 -23.67 -10.63 -4.87
C VAL A 130 -22.52 -9.83 -5.49
N PHE A 131 -21.34 -9.85 -4.87
CA PHE A 131 -20.15 -9.14 -5.31
C PHE A 131 -19.03 -10.09 -5.71
N SER A 132 -18.20 -9.62 -6.63
CA SER A 132 -16.86 -10.15 -6.86
C SER A 132 -15.87 -9.48 -5.91
N ALA A 133 -14.91 -10.25 -5.37
CA ALA A 133 -13.81 -9.69 -4.58
C ALA A 133 -12.77 -9.07 -5.53
N GLY A 134 -12.17 -7.96 -5.12
CA GLY A 134 -11.11 -7.31 -5.90
C GLY A 134 -9.81 -8.12 -5.95
N ASP A 135 -8.88 -7.64 -6.76
CA ASP A 135 -7.63 -8.29 -7.16
C ASP A 135 -6.37 -7.54 -6.67
N ARG A 136 -6.45 -6.97 -5.46
CA ARG A 136 -5.36 -6.28 -4.72
C ARG A 136 -4.78 -5.00 -5.37
N PRO A 137 -5.47 -3.86 -5.27
CA PRO A 137 -4.91 -2.57 -5.65
C PRO A 137 -3.90 -2.06 -4.60
N GLY A 138 -2.80 -1.47 -5.08
CA GLY A 138 -1.94 -0.61 -4.27
C GLY A 138 -2.60 0.73 -3.92
N PRO A 139 -1.88 1.65 -3.25
CA PRO A 139 -2.41 2.98 -2.96
C PRO A 139 -2.67 3.77 -4.25
N ILE A 140 -3.66 4.65 -4.22
CA ILE A 140 -3.99 5.57 -5.31
C ILE A 140 -3.09 6.81 -5.16
N ALA A 141 -2.23 7.03 -6.15
CA ALA A 141 -1.39 8.21 -6.21
C ALA A 141 -2.21 9.41 -6.70
N THR A 142 -2.15 10.52 -5.98
CA THR A 142 -2.71 11.81 -6.39
C THR A 142 -1.60 12.86 -6.39
N GLU A 143 -1.83 14.00 -7.04
CA GLU A 143 -0.88 15.13 -6.97
C GLU A 143 -0.71 15.69 -5.56
N LYS A 144 -1.65 15.40 -4.65
CA LYS A 144 -1.70 15.90 -3.28
C LYS A 144 -1.33 14.82 -2.24
N GLY A 145 -0.85 13.66 -2.67
CA GLY A 145 -0.39 12.59 -1.79
C GLY A 145 -0.99 11.21 -2.10
N GLY A 146 -0.40 10.18 -1.49
CA GLY A 146 -0.83 8.79 -1.65
C GLY A 146 -2.00 8.43 -0.73
N LEU A 147 -3.07 7.86 -1.30
CA LEU A 147 -4.26 7.42 -0.58
C LEU A 147 -4.30 5.88 -0.51
N GLY A 148 -4.54 5.33 0.68
CA GLY A 148 -4.77 3.91 0.94
C GLY A 148 -6.26 3.62 1.10
N PRO A 149 -6.99 3.27 0.02
CA PRO A 149 -8.43 3.05 0.07
C PRO A 149 -8.80 1.74 0.80
N LEU A 150 -9.82 1.79 1.65
CA LEU A 150 -10.44 0.62 2.30
C LEU A 150 -11.97 0.74 2.21
N VAL A 151 -12.66 -0.38 1.98
CA VAL A 151 -14.11 -0.40 1.95
C VAL A 151 -14.66 -1.22 3.12
N CYS A 152 -15.28 -0.53 4.08
CA CYS A 152 -15.99 -1.07 5.22
C CYS A 152 -15.29 -2.25 5.91
N TYR A 153 -15.67 -3.49 5.59
CA TYR A 153 -15.15 -4.71 6.20
C TYR A 153 -13.62 -4.85 6.09
N ASP A 154 -13.00 -4.26 5.06
CA ASP A 154 -11.54 -4.19 4.91
C ASP A 154 -10.84 -3.60 6.14
N LEU A 155 -11.50 -2.72 6.90
CA LEU A 155 -10.97 -2.14 8.14
C LEU A 155 -10.54 -3.19 9.17
N ARG A 156 -11.12 -4.39 9.15
CA ARG A 156 -10.78 -5.48 10.08
C ARG A 156 -9.46 -6.17 9.76
N PHE A 157 -8.89 -5.94 8.58
CA PHE A 157 -7.72 -6.64 8.08
C PHE A 157 -6.51 -5.68 8.14
N PRO A 158 -5.67 -5.76 9.18
CA PRO A 158 -4.54 -4.85 9.37
C PRO A 158 -3.56 -4.89 8.20
N ASP A 159 -3.42 -6.05 7.56
CA ASP A 159 -2.52 -6.29 6.43
C ASP A 159 -2.79 -5.36 5.24
N LEU A 160 -4.06 -5.05 4.95
CA LEU A 160 -4.39 -4.14 3.85
C LEU A 160 -3.90 -2.71 4.12
N ALA A 161 -4.17 -2.22 5.32
CA ALA A 161 -3.73 -0.90 5.74
C ALA A 161 -2.19 -0.82 5.78
N ARG A 162 -1.55 -1.88 6.29
CA ARG A 162 -0.10 -2.04 6.30
C ARG A 162 0.50 -1.98 4.90
N ASN A 163 -0.09 -2.72 3.96
CA ASN A 163 0.36 -2.75 2.57
C ASN A 163 0.22 -1.38 1.90
N HIS A 164 -0.88 -0.66 2.12
CA HIS A 164 -1.04 0.70 1.61
C HIS A 164 0.01 1.65 2.19
N ALA A 165 0.22 1.62 3.51
CA ALA A 165 1.20 2.47 4.19
C ALA A 165 2.61 2.24 3.63
N PHE A 166 3.05 0.99 3.56
CA PHE A 166 4.37 0.61 3.03
C PHE A 166 4.53 0.93 1.54
N ALA A 167 3.45 0.90 0.78
CA ALA A 167 3.46 1.30 -0.62
C ALA A 167 3.43 2.83 -0.84
N GLY A 168 3.39 3.63 0.23
CA GLY A 168 3.52 5.09 0.17
C GLY A 168 2.25 5.86 0.52
N ALA A 169 1.19 5.21 0.99
CA ALA A 169 0.03 5.94 1.48
C ALA A 169 0.40 6.81 2.69
N GLN A 170 -0.15 8.01 2.72
CA GLN A 170 -0.04 8.94 3.85
C GLN A 170 -1.39 9.10 4.57
N ILE A 171 -2.48 8.69 3.91
CA ILE A 171 -3.86 8.76 4.40
C ILE A 171 -4.55 7.45 4.05
N LEU A 172 -5.14 6.75 5.01
CA LEU A 172 -6.13 5.72 4.75
C LEU A 172 -7.49 6.37 4.54
N VAL A 173 -8.17 6.00 3.47
CA VAL A 173 -9.52 6.47 3.13
C VAL A 173 -10.49 5.33 3.34
N VAL A 174 -11.36 5.42 4.34
CA VAL A 174 -12.30 4.36 4.69
C VAL A 174 -13.71 4.79 4.33
N SER A 175 -14.32 4.12 3.34
CA SER A 175 -15.71 4.33 2.93
C SER A 175 -16.54 3.18 3.48
N ALA A 176 -17.56 3.45 4.30
CA ALA A 176 -18.28 2.41 5.05
C ALA A 176 -19.79 2.63 5.22
N GLN A 177 -20.50 1.53 5.44
CA GLN A 177 -21.80 1.48 6.12
C GLN A 177 -21.72 0.47 7.29
N TRP A 178 -21.22 0.94 8.42
CA TRP A 178 -20.89 0.16 9.61
C TRP A 178 -22.05 0.20 10.63
N PRO A 179 -22.59 -0.94 11.06
CA PRO A 179 -23.74 -0.98 11.96
C PRO A 179 -23.48 -0.42 13.37
N ALA A 180 -24.50 0.20 13.97
CA ALA A 180 -24.48 0.82 15.30
C ALA A 180 -24.04 -0.14 16.41
N GLY A 181 -24.52 -1.39 16.37
CA GLY A 181 -24.14 -2.42 17.34
C GLY A 181 -22.66 -2.82 17.35
N ARG A 182 -21.83 -2.24 16.47
CA ARG A 182 -20.37 -2.46 16.40
C ARG A 182 -19.58 -1.15 16.35
N VAL A 183 -20.14 -0.04 16.83
CA VAL A 183 -19.50 1.29 16.83
C VAL A 183 -18.14 1.30 17.55
N ASP A 184 -18.00 0.54 18.64
CA ASP A 184 -16.73 0.51 19.38
C ASP A 184 -15.61 -0.15 18.57
N HIS A 185 -15.94 -1.15 17.73
CA HIS A 185 -14.99 -1.72 16.80
C HIS A 185 -14.59 -0.71 15.72
N TRP A 186 -15.54 0.07 15.21
CA TRP A 186 -15.27 1.13 14.23
C TRP A 186 -14.25 2.14 14.77
N ARG A 187 -14.52 2.72 15.95
CA ARG A 187 -13.62 3.68 16.61
C ARG A 187 -12.25 3.08 16.92
N THR A 188 -12.24 1.87 17.50
CA THR A 188 -11.00 1.21 17.94
C THR A 188 -10.12 0.86 16.75
N LEU A 189 -10.69 0.26 15.70
CA LEU A 189 -9.92 -0.15 14.53
C LEU A 189 -9.38 1.05 13.77
N LEU A 190 -10.15 2.13 13.57
CA LEU A 190 -9.65 3.33 12.89
C LEU A 190 -8.45 3.94 13.62
N ARG A 191 -8.52 4.03 14.95
CA ARG A 191 -7.39 4.50 15.77
C ARG A 191 -6.20 3.55 15.71
N ALA A 192 -6.43 2.24 15.80
CA ALA A 192 -5.36 1.25 15.70
C ALA A 192 -4.64 1.34 14.35
N ARG A 193 -5.38 1.48 13.23
CA ARG A 193 -4.82 1.61 11.88
C ARG A 193 -3.98 2.87 11.73
N ALA A 194 -4.39 3.98 12.35
CA ALA A 194 -3.62 5.21 12.37
C ALA A 194 -2.30 5.02 13.14
N ILE A 195 -2.38 4.50 14.37
CA ILE A 195 -1.24 4.30 15.28
C ILE A 195 -0.22 3.34 14.67
N GLU A 196 -0.67 2.16 14.26
CA GLU A 196 0.25 1.08 13.86
C GLU A 196 0.95 1.40 12.54
N ASN A 197 0.32 2.18 11.66
CA ASN A 197 0.86 2.55 10.33
C ASN A 197 1.40 3.98 10.27
N GLN A 198 1.20 4.77 11.31
CA GLN A 198 1.72 6.14 11.43
C GLN A 198 1.32 7.02 10.24
N ILE A 199 0.03 6.97 9.92
CA ILE A 199 -0.61 7.71 8.83
C ILE A 199 -1.96 8.25 9.29
N PHE A 200 -2.47 9.26 8.59
CA PHE A 200 -3.81 9.74 8.84
C PHE A 200 -4.86 8.70 8.44
N VAL A 201 -6.01 8.74 9.08
CA VAL A 201 -7.19 7.98 8.66
C VAL A 201 -8.35 8.94 8.49
N VAL A 202 -8.96 8.94 7.31
CA VAL A 202 -10.17 9.72 7.00
C VAL A 202 -11.27 8.71 6.67
N ALA A 203 -12.25 8.60 7.56
CA ALA A 203 -13.26 7.56 7.50
C ALA A 203 -14.66 8.17 7.46
N CYS A 204 -15.42 7.81 6.43
CA CYS A 204 -16.81 8.19 6.28
C CYS A 204 -17.70 6.96 6.40
N ASN A 205 -18.59 6.99 7.38
CA ASN A 205 -19.64 6.01 7.58
C ASN A 205 -21.00 6.58 7.15
N SER A 206 -21.96 5.73 6.81
CA SER A 206 -23.37 6.14 6.74
C SER A 206 -23.98 6.23 8.14
N CYS A 207 -25.13 6.89 8.21
CA CYS A 207 -25.95 6.96 9.42
C CYS A 207 -27.40 6.55 9.13
N GLY A 208 -28.25 6.58 10.16
CA GLY A 208 -29.68 6.36 10.02
C GLY A 208 -30.07 4.88 9.95
N GLN A 209 -31.35 4.65 9.67
CA GLN A 209 -31.98 3.33 9.74
C GLN A 209 -32.34 2.84 8.34
N VAL A 210 -31.72 1.75 7.89
CA VAL A 210 -32.07 1.10 6.62
C VAL A 210 -32.67 -0.27 6.91
N GLY A 211 -33.99 -0.38 6.74
CA GLY A 211 -34.73 -1.60 7.08
C GLY A 211 -34.58 -1.92 8.57
N LYS A 212 -33.96 -3.05 8.89
CA LYS A 212 -33.71 -3.50 10.28
C LYS A 212 -32.33 -3.12 10.81
N ILE A 213 -31.47 -2.50 9.99
CA ILE A 213 -30.10 -2.19 10.35
C ILE A 213 -29.99 -0.70 10.63
N GLU A 214 -29.52 -0.37 11.83
CA GLU A 214 -29.10 0.97 12.19
C GLU A 214 -27.61 1.13 11.89
N PHE A 215 -27.23 2.18 11.16
CA PHE A 215 -25.84 2.53 10.90
C PHE A 215 -25.32 3.52 11.93
N ALA A 216 -24.07 3.33 12.34
CA ALA A 216 -23.53 4.00 13.51
C ALA A 216 -23.32 5.52 13.33
N GLY A 217 -23.18 6.01 12.09
CA GLY A 217 -22.54 7.30 11.87
C GLY A 217 -21.11 7.27 12.40
N HIS A 218 -20.74 8.23 13.26
CA HIS A 218 -19.42 8.32 13.88
C HIS A 218 -18.25 8.30 12.89
N SER A 219 -18.44 8.90 11.70
CA SER A 219 -17.35 9.24 10.79
C SER A 219 -16.25 9.98 11.55
N MET A 220 -15.00 9.81 11.16
CA MET A 220 -13.89 10.41 11.92
C MET A 220 -12.65 10.66 11.08
N VAL A 221 -11.85 11.61 11.56
CA VAL A 221 -10.49 11.82 11.11
C VAL A 221 -9.55 11.58 12.28
N VAL A 222 -8.55 10.73 12.07
CA VAL A 222 -7.57 10.31 13.09
C VAL A 222 -6.17 10.68 12.65
N ALA A 223 -5.40 11.26 13.58
CA ALA A 223 -3.99 11.60 13.39
C ALA A 223 -3.08 10.36 13.45
N PRO A 224 -1.84 10.41 12.91
CA PRO A 224 -0.89 9.30 12.94
C PRO A 224 -0.58 8.71 14.32
N ASP A 225 -0.76 9.49 15.39
CA ASP A 225 -0.57 9.04 16.79
C ASP A 225 -1.82 8.44 17.43
N GLY A 226 -2.92 8.33 16.67
CA GLY A 226 -4.19 7.78 17.14
C GLY A 226 -5.12 8.76 17.86
N ARG A 227 -4.76 10.05 17.94
CA ARG A 227 -5.68 11.09 18.40
C ARG A 227 -6.79 11.31 17.37
N THR A 228 -8.03 11.33 17.84
CA THR A 228 -9.19 11.72 17.02
C THR A 228 -9.16 13.24 16.82
N LEU A 229 -9.01 13.68 15.58
CA LEU A 229 -9.02 15.10 15.21
C LEU A 229 -10.45 15.65 15.06
N ALA A 230 -11.35 14.81 14.57
CA ALA A 230 -12.77 15.11 14.43
C ALA A 230 -13.57 13.81 14.44
N GLU A 231 -14.77 13.82 15.02
CA GLU A 231 -15.71 12.71 15.03
C GLU A 231 -17.14 13.24 14.98
N ALA A 232 -17.99 12.63 14.15
CA ALA A 232 -19.40 12.96 14.03
C ALA A 232 -20.24 12.25 15.10
N GLY A 233 -21.45 12.76 15.32
CA GLY A 233 -22.49 12.05 16.03
C GLY A 233 -23.07 10.86 15.23
N PRO A 234 -24.21 10.32 15.68
CA PRO A 234 -24.89 9.21 14.99
C PRO A 234 -25.81 9.65 13.82
N GLY A 235 -26.03 10.96 13.62
CA GLY A 235 -26.94 11.51 12.60
C GLY A 235 -26.25 12.07 11.36
N GLU A 236 -26.99 12.72 10.46
CA GLU A 236 -26.39 13.42 9.31
C GLU A 236 -25.47 14.54 9.79
N GLU A 237 -24.21 14.51 9.37
CA GLU A 237 -23.20 15.48 9.79
C GLU A 237 -22.05 15.56 8.77
N VAL A 238 -21.44 16.74 8.65
CA VAL A 238 -20.26 16.93 7.81
C VAL A 238 -19.08 17.29 8.70
N LEU A 239 -18.02 16.50 8.61
CA LEU A 239 -16.77 16.77 9.31
C LEU A 239 -15.79 17.44 8.39
N SER A 240 -14.99 18.38 8.91
CA SER A 240 -13.82 18.91 8.21
C SER A 240 -12.73 19.29 9.20
N CYS A 241 -11.51 18.86 8.95
CA CYS A 241 -10.36 19.24 9.76
C CYS A 241 -9.11 19.48 8.89
N GLY A 242 -8.11 20.13 9.49
CA GLY A 242 -6.79 20.26 8.88
C GLY A 242 -5.94 19.01 9.13
N LEU A 243 -5.08 18.68 8.18
CA LEU A 243 -4.09 17.61 8.33
C LEU A 243 -2.70 18.25 8.37
N ASP A 244 -1.99 18.00 9.47
CA ASP A 244 -0.65 18.55 9.69
C ASP A 244 0.43 17.60 9.16
N ARG A 245 1.25 18.09 8.22
CA ARG A 245 2.35 17.32 7.64
C ARG A 245 3.45 17.04 8.65
N GLU A 246 3.70 17.96 9.58
CA GLU A 246 4.78 17.81 10.56
C GLU A 246 4.52 16.62 11.48
N ALA A 247 3.25 16.40 11.86
CA ALA A 247 2.82 15.25 12.65
C ALA A 247 3.20 13.88 12.01
N LEU A 248 3.20 13.79 10.67
CA LEU A 248 3.60 12.56 9.97
C LEU A 248 5.11 12.37 9.96
N SER A 249 5.89 13.45 9.74
CA SER A 249 7.35 13.41 9.70
C SER A 249 7.95 13.14 11.07
N GLU A 250 7.46 13.80 12.12
CA GLU A 250 7.97 13.66 13.48
C GLU A 250 7.76 12.25 14.01
N LEU A 251 6.54 11.71 13.86
CA LEU A 251 6.21 10.39 14.40
C LEU A 251 7.00 9.28 13.70
N ARG A 252 7.13 9.36 12.37
CA ARG A 252 7.92 8.39 11.60
C ARG A 252 9.40 8.43 11.99
N GLY A 253 9.96 9.62 12.17
CA GLY A 253 11.34 9.77 12.66
C GLY A 253 11.57 9.22 14.07
N ARG A 254 10.54 9.24 14.94
CA ARG A 254 10.63 8.80 16.34
C ARG A 254 10.33 7.32 16.57
N PHE A 255 9.36 6.77 15.83
CA PHE A 255 8.75 5.47 16.14
C PHE A 255 8.72 4.50 14.96
N CYS A 256 9.00 4.93 13.71
CA CYS A 256 9.12 4.02 12.56
C CYS A 256 10.51 3.37 12.53
N SER A 257 10.90 2.73 13.63
CA SER A 257 12.11 1.91 13.67
C SER A 257 11.79 0.53 13.07
N VAL A 258 12.29 0.24 11.86
CA VAL A 258 12.64 -1.13 11.41
C VAL A 258 11.61 -2.23 11.73
N GLY A 259 10.32 -1.95 11.58
CA GLY A 259 9.30 -3.00 11.64
C GLY A 259 9.57 -4.04 10.55
N GLU A 260 9.43 -5.33 10.88
CA GLU A 260 9.35 -6.38 9.88
C GLU A 260 8.31 -5.97 8.84
N ARG A 261 8.69 -5.99 7.56
CA ARG A 261 7.77 -5.78 6.45
C ARG A 261 7.38 -7.17 5.95
N PRO A 262 6.36 -7.84 6.52
CA PRO A 262 5.92 -9.10 5.95
C PRO A 262 5.45 -8.80 4.53
N TRP A 263 6.24 -9.24 3.55
CA TRP A 263 5.82 -9.24 2.17
C TRP A 263 4.70 -10.27 2.03
N LEU A 264 3.47 -9.79 1.89
CA LEU A 264 2.26 -10.61 1.81
C LEU A 264 1.77 -10.81 0.36
N SER A 265 2.54 -10.34 -0.63
CA SER A 265 2.27 -10.63 -2.05
C SER A 265 2.91 -11.97 -2.46
N HIS A 266 2.72 -12.39 -3.72
CA HIS A 266 3.46 -13.56 -4.20
C HIS A 266 4.94 -13.18 -4.20
N ASP A 267 5.81 -14.05 -3.67
CA ASP A 267 7.25 -13.81 -3.66
C ASP A 267 7.81 -13.40 -5.05
N ILE A 268 7.17 -13.86 -6.13
CA ILE A 268 7.55 -13.47 -7.50
C ILE A 268 7.51 -11.96 -7.73
N ASP A 269 6.65 -11.21 -7.03
CA ASP A 269 6.52 -9.77 -7.15
C ASP A 269 7.72 -9.00 -6.57
N LYS A 270 8.56 -9.67 -5.75
CA LYS A 270 9.83 -9.13 -5.24
C LYS A 270 10.92 -9.12 -6.32
N VAL A 271 10.80 -9.98 -7.33
CA VAL A 271 11.75 -10.05 -8.45
C VAL A 271 11.40 -8.97 -9.45
N CYS A 272 12.26 -7.96 -9.60
CA CYS A 272 11.98 -6.83 -10.49
C CYS A 272 13.24 -6.26 -11.16
N ALA A 273 13.03 -5.67 -12.34
CA ALA A 273 14.09 -4.98 -13.06
C ALA A 273 14.47 -3.66 -12.36
N LEU A 274 15.71 -3.20 -12.55
CA LEU A 274 16.25 -2.01 -11.88
C LEU A 274 15.35 -0.78 -12.01
N GLU A 275 14.80 -0.50 -13.20
CA GLU A 275 13.93 0.68 -13.39
C GLU A 275 12.64 0.61 -12.55
N GLN A 276 12.02 -0.58 -12.46
CA GLN A 276 10.85 -0.81 -11.60
C GLN A 276 11.22 -0.70 -10.12
N LEU A 277 12.39 -1.24 -9.74
CA LEU A 277 12.92 -1.16 -8.40
C LEU A 277 13.15 0.30 -7.99
N ARG A 278 13.75 1.14 -8.85
CA ARG A 278 13.98 2.57 -8.58
C ARG A 278 12.69 3.32 -8.30
N ALA A 279 11.64 3.07 -9.09
CA ALA A 279 10.32 3.67 -8.87
C ALA A 279 9.71 3.26 -7.51
N ARG A 280 9.88 2.01 -7.09
CA ARG A 280 9.43 1.51 -5.78
C ARG A 280 10.25 2.12 -4.64
N LEU A 281 11.58 2.16 -4.78
CA LEU A 281 12.49 2.72 -3.78
C LEU A 281 12.28 4.22 -3.56
N SER A 282 11.94 4.97 -4.60
CA SER A 282 11.55 6.39 -4.49
C SER A 282 10.43 6.55 -3.45
N LYS A 283 9.35 5.77 -3.57
CA LYS A 283 8.21 5.81 -2.65
C LYS A 283 8.56 5.36 -1.23
N ILE A 284 9.48 4.41 -1.11
CA ILE A 284 9.95 3.88 0.18
C ILE A 284 10.80 4.94 0.91
N ARG A 285 11.70 5.60 0.17
CA ARG A 285 12.53 6.70 0.68
C ARG A 285 11.71 7.92 1.07
N ASP A 286 10.66 8.24 0.31
CA ASP A 286 9.72 9.30 0.66
C ASP A 286 9.01 9.06 2.01
N GLN A 287 8.99 7.81 2.50
CA GLN A 287 8.48 7.46 3.83
C GLN A 287 9.53 7.60 4.94
N GLY A 288 10.78 7.95 4.62
CA GLY A 288 11.90 8.00 5.56
C GLY A 288 12.61 6.66 5.77
N SER A 289 12.36 5.67 4.91
CA SER A 289 12.93 4.33 5.05
C SER A 289 14.36 4.26 4.50
N ARG A 290 15.24 3.55 5.20
CA ARG A 290 16.62 3.25 4.78
C ARG A 290 16.68 1.95 3.97
N VAL A 291 17.60 1.91 3.03
CA VAL A 291 17.79 0.81 2.07
C VAL A 291 19.15 0.15 2.27
N ALA A 292 19.16 -1.15 2.54
CA ALA A 292 20.34 -2.00 2.49
C ALA A 292 20.42 -2.72 1.14
N PHE A 293 21.64 -2.91 0.66
CA PHE A 293 21.92 -3.67 -0.55
C PHE A 293 23.04 -4.68 -0.30
N THR A 294 22.85 -5.88 -0.82
CA THR A 294 23.90 -6.89 -0.96
C THR A 294 23.79 -7.54 -2.33
N ASN A 295 24.83 -8.23 -2.80
CA ASN A 295 24.75 -9.05 -4.00
C ASN A 295 25.53 -10.35 -3.86
N GLY A 296 25.27 -11.29 -4.77
CA GLY A 296 25.99 -12.55 -4.85
C GLY A 296 25.35 -13.55 -5.81
N CYS A 297 26.01 -14.71 -5.98
CA CYS A 297 25.51 -15.77 -6.85
C CYS A 297 24.35 -16.55 -6.23
N PHE A 298 24.37 -16.79 -4.90
CA PHE A 298 23.35 -17.54 -4.15
C PHE A 298 22.89 -18.84 -4.84
N ASP A 299 23.84 -19.67 -5.26
CA ASP A 299 23.52 -20.83 -6.11
C ASP A 299 22.83 -21.97 -5.35
N LEU A 300 23.50 -22.53 -4.33
CA LEU A 300 22.85 -23.38 -3.33
C LEU A 300 22.85 -22.65 -2.00
N LEU A 301 21.65 -22.28 -1.53
CA LEU A 301 21.49 -21.66 -0.23
C LEU A 301 21.78 -22.65 0.90
N HIS A 302 22.32 -22.12 1.99
CA HIS A 302 22.59 -22.83 3.23
C HIS A 302 22.43 -21.85 4.40
N SER A 303 22.49 -22.34 5.64
CA SER A 303 22.30 -21.52 6.85
C SER A 303 23.18 -20.27 6.88
N GLY A 304 24.46 -20.36 6.47
CA GLY A 304 25.34 -19.19 6.34
C GLY A 304 24.79 -18.05 5.47
N HIS A 305 24.14 -18.35 4.34
CA HIS A 305 23.49 -17.33 3.51
C HIS A 305 22.27 -16.73 4.23
N VAL A 306 21.49 -17.54 4.95
CA VAL A 306 20.32 -17.07 5.71
C VAL A 306 20.76 -16.10 6.81
N SER A 307 21.74 -16.49 7.65
CA SER A 307 22.26 -15.63 8.71
C SER A 307 22.83 -14.32 8.15
N TYR A 308 23.55 -14.38 7.02
CA TYR A 308 24.08 -13.20 6.34
C TYR A 308 22.98 -12.25 5.86
N LEU A 309 21.94 -12.76 5.19
CA LEU A 309 20.84 -11.95 4.68
C LEU A 309 19.98 -11.36 5.83
N GLU A 310 19.76 -12.12 6.90
CA GLU A 310 19.10 -11.60 8.10
C GLU A 310 19.90 -10.47 8.75
N HIS A 311 21.23 -10.61 8.86
CA HIS A 311 22.09 -9.54 9.35
C HIS A 311 21.98 -8.32 8.45
N ALA A 312 22.08 -8.49 7.13
CA ALA A 312 21.95 -7.40 6.17
C ALA A 312 20.61 -6.67 6.33
N ARG A 313 19.50 -7.41 6.51
CA ARG A 313 18.16 -6.83 6.70
C ARG A 313 18.03 -6.03 8.00
N ARG A 314 18.78 -6.35 9.06
CA ARG A 314 18.76 -5.59 10.33
C ARG A 314 19.44 -4.22 10.22
N THR A 315 20.26 -4.00 9.19
CA THR A 315 20.99 -2.73 9.01
C THR A 315 20.13 -1.59 8.46
N ALA A 316 18.98 -1.89 7.86
CA ALA A 316 18.09 -0.93 7.20
C ALA A 316 16.62 -1.41 7.21
N ASP A 317 15.71 -0.61 6.65
CA ASP A 317 14.27 -0.93 6.63
C ASP A 317 13.85 -1.82 5.45
N VAL A 318 14.71 -1.91 4.42
CA VAL A 318 14.50 -2.70 3.20
C VAL A 318 15.80 -3.36 2.79
N LEU A 319 15.78 -4.65 2.46
CA LEU A 319 16.93 -5.35 1.87
C LEU A 319 16.71 -5.66 0.39
N ILE A 320 17.65 -5.20 -0.43
CA ILE A 320 17.74 -5.55 -1.85
C ILE A 320 18.88 -6.55 -2.05
N VAL A 321 18.61 -7.62 -2.80
CA VAL A 321 19.62 -8.58 -3.24
C VAL A 321 19.84 -8.46 -4.75
N GLY A 322 21.03 -8.02 -5.14
CA GLY A 322 21.52 -8.17 -6.51
C GLY A 322 21.93 -9.61 -6.78
N LEU A 323 21.27 -10.28 -7.71
CA LEU A 323 21.55 -11.67 -8.08
C LEU A 323 22.32 -11.72 -9.40
N ASN A 324 23.48 -12.38 -9.41
CA ASN A 324 24.22 -12.62 -10.65
C ASN A 324 23.42 -13.52 -11.61
N SER A 325 23.38 -13.16 -12.90
CA SER A 325 22.81 -13.99 -13.96
C SER A 325 23.53 -15.32 -14.15
N ASP A 326 22.93 -16.27 -14.87
CA ASP A 326 23.58 -17.55 -15.20
C ASP A 326 24.86 -17.36 -16.02
N ARG A 327 24.91 -16.35 -16.89
CA ARG A 327 26.11 -15.98 -17.65
C ARG A 327 27.20 -15.42 -16.75
N SER A 328 26.85 -14.49 -15.86
CA SER A 328 27.77 -13.86 -14.91
C SER A 328 28.37 -14.88 -13.96
N VAL A 329 27.56 -15.82 -13.44
CA VAL A 329 28.07 -16.90 -12.58
C VAL A 329 29.01 -17.85 -13.34
N ARG A 330 28.69 -18.23 -14.59
CA ARG A 330 29.58 -19.05 -15.42
C ARG A 330 30.94 -18.39 -15.63
N ALA A 331 30.94 -17.10 -15.98
CA ALA A 331 32.16 -16.33 -16.16
C ALA A 331 33.02 -16.26 -14.88
N LEU A 332 32.38 -16.18 -13.71
CA LEU A 332 33.07 -16.07 -12.41
C LEU A 332 33.54 -17.41 -11.82
N LYS A 333 32.80 -18.50 -12.06
CA LYS A 333 32.97 -19.78 -11.34
C LYS A 333 33.19 -21.00 -12.25
N GLY A 334 33.14 -20.83 -13.56
CA GLY A 334 33.29 -21.90 -14.57
C GLY A 334 31.96 -22.39 -15.14
N GLU A 335 32.04 -23.16 -16.24
CA GLU A 335 30.88 -23.62 -17.01
C GLU A 335 29.89 -24.51 -16.23
N ASP A 336 30.38 -25.25 -15.23
CA ASP A 336 29.55 -26.15 -14.41
C ASP A 336 28.72 -25.40 -13.34
N ARG A 337 28.77 -24.06 -13.33
CA ARG A 337 28.13 -23.19 -12.33
C ARG A 337 27.36 -22.07 -13.04
N PRO A 338 26.12 -21.74 -12.66
CA PRO A 338 25.40 -22.20 -11.49
C PRO A 338 24.70 -23.55 -11.72
N VAL A 339 24.40 -24.25 -10.62
CA VAL A 339 23.60 -25.49 -10.64
C VAL A 339 22.13 -25.16 -10.83
N ASN A 340 21.65 -24.11 -10.15
CA ASN A 340 20.28 -23.63 -10.27
C ASN A 340 20.21 -22.44 -11.23
N THR A 341 19.17 -22.40 -12.07
CA THR A 341 18.94 -21.26 -12.98
C THR A 341 18.72 -19.97 -12.19
N GLU A 342 19.02 -18.83 -12.80
CA GLU A 342 18.82 -17.51 -12.19
C GLU A 342 17.36 -17.27 -11.77
N LYS A 343 16.42 -17.85 -12.52
CA LYS A 343 14.98 -17.80 -12.21
C LYS A 343 14.66 -18.55 -10.91
N ASP A 344 15.21 -19.74 -10.73
CA ASP A 344 14.99 -20.54 -9.52
C ASP A 344 15.69 -19.92 -8.32
N ARG A 345 16.93 -19.46 -8.48
CA ARG A 345 17.68 -18.75 -7.44
C ARG A 345 16.94 -17.49 -6.99
N ALA A 346 16.43 -16.69 -7.94
CA ALA A 346 15.63 -15.50 -7.63
C ALA A 346 14.35 -15.85 -6.87
N ARG A 347 13.65 -16.92 -7.26
CA ARG A 347 12.42 -17.37 -6.59
C ARG A 347 12.66 -17.80 -5.15
N VAL A 348 13.76 -18.52 -4.90
CA VAL A 348 14.13 -18.97 -3.55
C VAL A 348 14.52 -17.77 -2.68
N LEU A 349 15.36 -16.87 -3.18
CA LEU A 349 15.72 -15.65 -2.46
C LEU A 349 14.50 -14.79 -2.14
N ALA A 350 13.58 -14.65 -3.09
CA ALA A 350 12.35 -13.92 -2.88
C ALA A 350 11.43 -14.56 -1.83
N ALA A 351 11.49 -15.88 -1.63
CA ALA A 351 10.74 -16.56 -0.58
C ALA A 351 11.26 -16.26 0.84
N LEU A 352 12.50 -15.76 0.97
CA LEU A 352 13.07 -15.44 2.28
C LEU A 352 12.39 -14.19 2.85
N GLY A 353 11.94 -14.28 4.11
CA GLY A 353 11.25 -13.18 4.80
C GLY A 353 12.13 -11.93 4.99
N CYS A 354 13.45 -12.10 5.04
CA CYS A 354 14.40 -10.99 5.19
C CYS A 354 14.75 -10.26 3.87
N VAL A 355 14.30 -10.77 2.72
CA VAL A 355 14.58 -10.18 1.40
C VAL A 355 13.33 -9.45 0.90
N ASP A 356 13.46 -8.16 0.63
CA ASP A 356 12.36 -7.32 0.13
C ASP A 356 12.33 -7.25 -1.40
N PHE A 357 13.49 -7.19 -2.04
CA PHE A 357 13.60 -7.16 -3.51
C PHE A 357 14.77 -8.00 -4.01
N VAL A 358 14.57 -8.65 -5.16
CA VAL A 358 15.63 -9.33 -5.91
C VAL A 358 15.70 -8.69 -7.29
N THR A 359 16.91 -8.37 -7.72
CA THR A 359 17.14 -7.82 -9.05
C THR A 359 18.33 -8.52 -9.70
N ILE A 360 18.14 -9.02 -10.91
CA ILE A 360 19.13 -9.80 -11.64
C ILE A 360 20.01 -8.85 -12.44
N PHE A 361 21.33 -9.04 -12.38
CA PHE A 361 22.30 -8.28 -13.17
C PHE A 361 23.25 -9.23 -13.89
N ASP A 362 23.69 -8.84 -15.08
CA ASP A 362 24.47 -9.67 -16.00
C ASP A 362 25.95 -9.29 -16.00
N GLU A 363 26.26 -8.06 -15.60
CA GLU A 363 27.61 -7.51 -15.55
C GLU A 363 28.53 -8.27 -14.59
N ASP A 364 29.84 -8.15 -14.83
CA ASP A 364 30.87 -8.83 -14.03
C ASP A 364 30.95 -8.26 -12.61
N THR A 365 30.53 -7.00 -12.44
CA THR A 365 30.48 -6.34 -11.14
C THR A 365 29.10 -5.69 -10.93
N PRO A 366 28.63 -5.58 -9.68
CA PRO A 366 27.34 -4.95 -9.36
C PRO A 366 27.40 -3.41 -9.41
N HIS A 367 28.45 -2.79 -9.97
CA HIS A 367 28.70 -1.35 -9.88
C HIS A 367 27.53 -0.50 -10.43
N ASN A 368 27.05 -0.81 -11.63
CA ASN A 368 25.89 -0.14 -12.24
C ASN A 368 24.63 -0.25 -11.36
N LEU A 369 24.46 -1.41 -10.74
CA LEU A 369 23.30 -1.66 -9.89
C LEU A 369 23.40 -0.86 -8.58
N ILE A 370 24.57 -0.86 -7.95
CA ILE A 370 24.83 -0.09 -6.72
C ILE A 370 24.70 1.41 -6.98
N THR A 371 25.25 1.93 -8.08
CA THR A 371 25.16 3.35 -8.43
C THR A 371 23.76 3.76 -8.92
N GLY A 372 22.98 2.85 -9.48
CA GLY A 372 21.58 3.08 -9.83
C GLY A 372 20.65 3.13 -8.61
N ILE A 373 21.00 2.42 -7.53
CA ILE A 373 20.22 2.33 -6.29
C ILE A 373 20.68 3.37 -5.26
N LEU A 374 22.00 3.56 -5.12
CA LEU A 374 22.68 4.31 -4.05
C LEU A 374 22.14 3.94 -2.65
N PRO A 375 22.37 2.71 -2.17
CA PRO A 375 21.85 2.26 -0.88
C PRO A 375 22.40 3.08 0.29
N ASP A 376 21.63 3.17 1.38
CA ASP A 376 22.07 3.78 2.64
C ASP A 376 23.10 2.88 3.36
N VAL A 377 22.98 1.57 3.18
CA VAL A 377 23.94 0.57 3.70
C VAL A 377 24.31 -0.42 2.59
N LEU A 378 25.60 -0.46 2.23
CA LEU A 378 26.16 -1.50 1.36
C LEU A 378 26.71 -2.63 2.23
N VAL A 379 26.09 -3.80 2.17
CA VAL A 379 26.44 -4.96 2.99
C VAL A 379 27.28 -5.93 2.17
N LYS A 380 28.42 -6.36 2.73
CA LYS A 380 29.32 -7.37 2.15
C LYS A 380 29.80 -8.35 3.21
N GLY A 381 30.15 -9.56 2.77
CA GLY A 381 30.88 -10.50 3.63
C GLY A 381 32.25 -9.95 4.01
N ALA A 382 32.76 -10.33 5.19
CA ALA A 382 34.05 -9.87 5.73
C ALA A 382 35.29 -10.36 4.94
N ASP A 383 35.09 -11.13 3.86
CA ASP A 383 36.15 -11.66 3.00
C ASP A 383 36.92 -10.59 2.21
N TRP A 384 36.38 -9.36 2.12
CA TRP A 384 36.94 -8.26 1.34
C TRP A 384 37.39 -7.11 2.22
N SER A 385 38.55 -6.52 1.91
CA SER A 385 38.91 -5.23 2.49
C SER A 385 37.96 -4.15 1.98
N GLU A 386 37.73 -3.10 2.77
CA GLU A 386 36.71 -2.10 2.43
C GLU A 386 37.03 -1.35 1.12
N ASP A 387 38.30 -1.23 0.78
CA ASP A 387 38.79 -0.59 -0.45
C ASP A 387 38.57 -1.45 -1.70
N GLU A 388 38.37 -2.76 -1.54
CA GLU A 388 38.08 -3.70 -2.63
C GLU A 388 36.58 -3.88 -2.88
N ILE A 389 35.73 -3.27 -2.04
CA ILE A 389 34.28 -3.37 -2.19
C ILE A 389 33.81 -2.45 -3.33
N VAL A 390 33.44 -3.07 -4.44
CA VAL A 390 32.82 -2.39 -5.58
C VAL A 390 31.62 -1.56 -5.13
N GLY A 391 31.62 -0.27 -5.48
CA GLY A 391 30.55 0.68 -5.17
C GLY A 391 30.66 1.36 -3.81
N ALA A 392 31.66 1.02 -2.98
CA ALA A 392 31.86 1.67 -1.68
C ALA A 392 32.14 3.19 -1.77
N PRO A 393 33.00 3.70 -2.70
CA PRO A 393 33.23 5.13 -2.82
C PRO A 393 31.97 5.93 -3.13
N GLU A 394 31.14 5.44 -4.05
CA GLU A 394 29.91 6.10 -4.50
C GLU A 394 28.84 6.12 -3.40
N VAL A 395 28.68 5.01 -2.67
CA VAL A 395 27.76 4.92 -1.53
C VAL A 395 28.16 5.91 -0.43
N LYS A 396 29.46 5.98 -0.08
CA LYS A 396 29.97 6.92 0.92
C LYS A 396 29.81 8.37 0.47
N ALA A 397 30.09 8.67 -0.81
CA ALA A 397 29.91 10.01 -1.37
C ALA A 397 28.43 10.45 -1.34
N ALA A 398 27.49 9.51 -1.45
CA ALA A 398 26.05 9.75 -1.30
C ALA A 398 25.57 9.82 0.17
N GLY A 399 26.46 9.69 1.15
CA GLY A 399 26.14 9.74 2.59
C GLY A 399 25.77 8.39 3.21
N GLY A 400 25.86 7.29 2.46
CA GLY A 400 25.68 5.93 2.96
C GLY A 400 26.93 5.36 3.65
N ARG A 401 26.83 4.13 4.16
CA ARG A 401 27.94 3.42 4.81
C ARG A 401 28.11 2.00 4.29
N VAL A 402 29.28 1.42 4.52
CA VAL A 402 29.59 0.02 4.20
C VAL A 402 29.57 -0.79 5.49
N GLU A 403 28.86 -1.92 5.48
CA GLU A 403 28.79 -2.87 6.59
C GLU A 403 29.45 -4.19 6.16
N ARG A 404 30.42 -4.66 6.94
CA ARG A 404 31.12 -5.92 6.69
C ARG A 404 30.67 -6.95 7.72
N VAL A 405 30.06 -8.04 7.24
CA VAL A 405 29.47 -9.07 8.09
C VAL A 405 30.40 -10.27 8.16
N VAL A 406 30.77 -10.67 9.38
CA VAL A 406 31.53 -11.90 9.61
C VAL A 406 30.59 -13.09 9.50
N PHE A 407 30.94 -14.09 8.68
CA PHE A 407 30.13 -15.29 8.54
C PHE A 407 30.19 -16.13 9.83
N GLU A 408 29.04 -16.32 10.48
CA GLU A 408 28.92 -17.12 11.72
C GLU A 408 29.06 -18.64 11.50
N HIS A 409 29.02 -19.10 10.25
CA HIS A 409 29.07 -20.52 9.90
C HIS A 409 30.15 -20.81 8.85
N GLN A 410 30.99 -21.82 9.11
CA GLN A 410 31.93 -22.38 8.12
C GLN A 410 31.17 -23.28 7.12
N CYS A 411 30.30 -22.69 6.31
CA CYS A 411 29.57 -23.39 5.25
C CYS A 411 29.76 -22.63 3.93
N SER A 412 30.24 -23.32 2.89
CA SER A 412 30.30 -22.78 1.53
C SER A 412 29.56 -23.70 0.56
N THR A 413 28.95 -23.12 -0.48
CA THR A 413 28.29 -23.90 -1.54
C THR A 413 29.24 -24.90 -2.19
N THR A 414 30.53 -24.54 -2.37
CA THR A 414 31.54 -25.42 -2.95
C THR A 414 31.76 -26.65 -2.06
N ALA A 415 31.96 -26.47 -0.76
CA ALA A 415 32.16 -27.59 0.17
C ALA A 415 30.93 -28.51 0.25
N LEU A 416 29.72 -27.97 0.09
CA LEU A 416 28.50 -28.76 0.03
C LEU A 416 28.44 -29.64 -1.22
N ILE A 417 28.87 -29.11 -2.37
CA ILE A 417 28.87 -29.83 -3.65
C ILE A 417 29.95 -30.91 -3.65
N ASP A 418 31.15 -30.58 -3.17
CA ASP A 418 32.23 -31.57 -3.03
C ASP A 418 31.78 -32.74 -2.16
N LYS A 419 31.00 -32.48 -1.11
CA LYS A 419 30.40 -33.51 -0.25
C LYS A 419 29.30 -34.33 -0.95
N ILE A 420 28.57 -33.77 -1.91
CA ILE A 420 27.54 -34.48 -2.69
C ILE A 420 28.19 -35.38 -3.77
N GLN A 421 29.34 -34.97 -4.30
CA GLN A 421 30.09 -35.71 -5.32
C GLN A 421 30.92 -36.88 -4.77
N GLN A 422 31.13 -36.92 -3.45
CA GLN A 422 31.70 -38.05 -2.69
C GLN A 422 30.61 -39.05 -2.34
#